data_AF-A0A7W6IEL7-F1
#
_entry.id   AF-A0A7W6IEL7-F1
#
_cell.length_a   1.000
_cell.length_b   1.000
_cell.length_c   1.000
_cell.angle_alpha   90.00
_cell.angle_beta   90.00
_cell.angle_gamma   90.00
#
_symmetry.space_group_name_H-M   'P 1'
#
loop_
_entity.id
_entity.type
_entity.pdbx_description
1 polymer ?
#
loop_
_entity_poly.entity_id
_entity_poly.type
_entity_poly.pdbx_seq_one_letter_code
_entity_poly.pdbx_strand_id
1 'polypeptide(L)'
;MASPTQNYLDNNRVSSFAAGLATGLIYGQKWGSGSKGVGVSISWSVPQGTAWFANGYSSYSEQSQWYAFSPAEIQGATWAMNAWASISGITASRSDDNQTTVGEIRFAKSSYGPSGSAAHAYYPGSTPQAGDIWMSVGSWNTSGTEANRPGTYAYLTLLHEVGHALGLKHPFETSSYNSTRFDDRYDHYAMTVMSYTAASWSDSAWPDFFPTTPMYLDMLAIQHLYGRDTKTRVGNTTYTFSSGQKYWETIYDAGGTDTIVYKGLVGSVIDLRQGRFSSVGDAITFDDGRSMRNTVCIGPSVVIEHATGGSGSDTLIGNDAHNTLKGNSGADTLKGGAGNDRLFGGAGDDRLYGGQGQDKFCFNTRLSDEPSSRNVDRVMDFNPVSDVIYLEDAVFKGIKKGTLTKAAFAIGKAAKDSKDRIIYDKKTGDLFYDKDGAGASAQIKFALLAKNLKLTEKDFYIV
;
A
#
# COMPACT_ATOMS: atom_id res chain seq x y z
N MET A 1 25.22 -14.75 24.88
CA MET A 1 24.05 -15.49 24.36
C MET A 1 23.94 -15.15 22.89
N ALA A 2 23.78 -16.15 22.02
CA ALA A 2 23.56 -15.87 20.61
C ALA A 2 22.27 -15.06 20.46
N SER A 3 22.38 -13.83 19.97
CA SER A 3 21.22 -13.03 19.58
C SER A 3 20.58 -13.72 18.37
N PRO A 4 19.24 -13.82 18.29
CA PRO A 4 18.58 -14.24 17.06
C PRO A 4 19.00 -13.28 15.95
N THR A 5 19.66 -13.79 14.91
CA THR A 5 19.83 -13.04 13.66
C THR A 5 18.45 -12.94 13.02
N GLN A 6 17.93 -11.72 12.87
CA GLN A 6 16.68 -11.45 12.16
C GLN A 6 16.85 -11.91 10.71
N ASN A 7 16.20 -13.01 10.34
CA ASN A 7 16.06 -13.42 8.95
C ASN A 7 14.86 -12.63 8.36
N TYR A 8 15.09 -11.38 7.96
CA TYR A 8 14.05 -10.50 7.39
C TYR A 8 14.09 -10.55 5.86
N LEU A 9 12.93 -10.78 5.23
CA LEU A 9 12.75 -10.58 3.80
C LEU A 9 12.26 -9.15 3.58
N ASP A 10 13.01 -8.38 2.79
CA ASP A 10 12.82 -6.93 2.72
C ASP A 10 12.45 -6.45 1.30
N ASN A 11 11.16 -6.19 1.08
CA ASN A 11 10.64 -5.62 -0.16
C ASN A 11 10.48 -4.12 -0.03
N ASN A 12 11.49 -3.35 -0.47
CA ASN A 12 11.46 -1.91 -0.29
C ASN A 12 10.84 -1.13 -1.46
N ARG A 13 10.85 -1.69 -2.68
CA ARG A 13 10.28 -1.06 -3.89
C ARG A 13 10.14 -1.99 -5.07
N VAL A 14 9.23 -1.65 -5.96
CA VAL A 14 9.28 -2.01 -7.38
C VAL A 14 10.15 -0.99 -8.13
N SER A 15 11.20 -1.46 -8.81
CA SER A 15 12.05 -0.57 -9.61
C SER A 15 11.38 -0.22 -10.95
N SER A 16 11.82 0.87 -11.60
CA SER A 16 11.38 1.18 -12.97
C SER A 16 11.71 0.06 -13.97
N PHE A 17 12.84 -0.63 -13.76
CA PHE A 17 13.19 -1.82 -14.52
C PHE A 17 12.16 -2.95 -14.31
N ALA A 18 11.82 -3.27 -13.06
CA ALA A 18 10.83 -4.29 -12.74
C ALA A 18 9.45 -3.94 -13.31
N ALA A 19 9.02 -2.67 -13.22
CA ALA A 19 7.79 -2.20 -13.83
C ALA A 19 7.80 -2.39 -15.36
N GLY A 20 8.95 -2.21 -16.01
CA GLY A 20 9.13 -2.46 -17.44
C GLY A 20 8.99 -3.94 -17.83
N LEU A 21 9.10 -4.87 -16.89
CA LEU A 21 8.89 -6.31 -17.13
C LEU A 21 7.41 -6.70 -17.15
N ALA A 22 6.48 -5.84 -16.67
CA ALA A 22 5.09 -6.24 -16.43
C ALA A 22 4.38 -6.82 -17.68
N THR A 23 4.68 -6.32 -18.89
CA THR A 23 4.12 -6.91 -20.13
C THR A 23 4.64 -8.31 -20.41
N GLY A 24 5.74 -8.74 -19.79
CA GLY A 24 6.22 -10.11 -19.77
C GLY A 24 5.28 -11.07 -19.03
N LEU A 25 4.33 -10.60 -18.22
CA LEU A 25 3.24 -11.43 -17.69
C LEU A 25 2.13 -11.67 -18.71
N ILE A 26 2.14 -11.07 -19.90
CA ILE A 26 1.05 -11.26 -20.87
C ILE A 26 1.31 -12.55 -21.68
N TYR A 27 0.36 -13.48 -21.67
CA TYR A 27 0.45 -14.71 -22.45
C TYR A 27 0.45 -14.44 -23.97
N GLY A 28 -0.37 -13.48 -24.41
CA GLY A 28 -0.51 -13.09 -25.83
C GLY A 28 -1.95 -13.08 -26.34
N GLN A 29 -2.90 -13.56 -25.53
CA GLN A 29 -4.33 -13.53 -25.82
C GLN A 29 -5.07 -12.74 -24.73
N LYS A 30 -6.21 -12.14 -25.10
CA LYS A 30 -7.06 -11.33 -24.22
C LYS A 30 -8.53 -11.42 -24.65
N TRP A 31 -9.43 -11.04 -23.76
CA TRP A 31 -10.84 -10.82 -24.11
C TRP A 31 -11.05 -9.49 -24.86
N GLY A 32 -12.14 -9.43 -25.65
CA GLY A 32 -12.53 -8.24 -26.43
C GLY A 32 -11.72 -8.04 -27.71
N SER A 33 -12.24 -7.18 -28.60
CA SER A 33 -11.64 -6.85 -29.90
C SER A 33 -10.53 -5.79 -29.79
N GLY A 34 -9.84 -5.50 -30.91
CA GLY A 34 -8.82 -4.45 -30.99
C GLY A 34 -7.52 -4.72 -30.21
N SER A 35 -6.63 -3.72 -30.18
CA SER A 35 -5.31 -3.83 -29.53
C SER A 35 -5.37 -3.87 -28.01
N LYS A 36 -6.45 -3.36 -27.40
CA LYS A 36 -6.77 -3.48 -25.97
C LYS A 36 -8.22 -3.96 -25.79
N GLY A 37 -8.50 -4.70 -24.73
CA GLY A 37 -9.85 -5.10 -24.33
C GLY A 37 -10.55 -4.07 -23.44
N VAL A 38 -10.34 -2.77 -23.64
CA VAL A 38 -10.88 -1.74 -22.75
C VAL A 38 -12.41 -1.76 -22.75
N GLY A 39 -13.02 -1.79 -21.57
CA GLY A 39 -14.47 -1.78 -21.42
C GLY A 39 -15.14 -3.11 -21.72
N VAL A 40 -14.37 -4.20 -21.80
CA VAL A 40 -14.92 -5.54 -21.99
C VAL A 40 -15.80 -5.91 -20.80
N SER A 41 -17.00 -6.41 -21.09
CA SER A 41 -17.83 -7.07 -20.09
C SER A 41 -17.55 -8.56 -20.15
N ILE A 42 -17.15 -9.14 -19.02
CA ILE A 42 -16.86 -10.56 -18.88
C ILE A 42 -17.89 -11.12 -17.91
N SER A 43 -18.77 -11.99 -18.41
CA SER A 43 -19.66 -12.74 -17.54
C SER A 43 -18.94 -13.97 -17.00
N TRP A 44 -19.24 -14.35 -15.76
CA TRP A 44 -18.69 -15.54 -15.14
C TRP A 44 -19.80 -16.36 -14.48
N SER A 45 -19.65 -17.68 -14.52
CA SER A 45 -20.68 -18.61 -14.06
C SER A 45 -20.10 -19.72 -13.21
N VAL A 46 -20.97 -20.37 -12.44
CA VAL A 46 -20.63 -21.52 -11.60
C VAL A 46 -21.76 -22.54 -11.75
N PRO A 47 -21.53 -23.73 -12.33
CA PRO A 47 -22.56 -24.76 -12.40
C PRO A 47 -22.99 -25.22 -11.01
N GLN A 48 -24.30 -25.39 -10.83
CA GLN A 48 -24.92 -25.91 -9.62
C GLN A 48 -25.92 -27.01 -10.03
N GLY A 49 -25.59 -28.27 -9.74
CA GLY A 49 -26.41 -29.42 -10.13
C GLY A 49 -25.96 -30.03 -11.46
N THR A 50 -26.53 -29.62 -12.59
CA THR A 50 -26.17 -30.10 -13.92
C THR A 50 -25.27 -29.09 -14.63
N ALA A 51 -24.23 -29.57 -15.31
CA ALA A 51 -23.37 -28.75 -16.16
C ALA A 51 -23.37 -29.30 -17.58
N TRP A 52 -23.31 -28.40 -18.56
CA TRP A 52 -23.26 -28.73 -19.98
C TRP A 52 -21.90 -28.31 -20.53
N PHE A 53 -21.16 -29.29 -21.05
CA PHE A 53 -19.84 -29.09 -21.67
C PHE A 53 -19.86 -29.59 -23.11
N ALA A 54 -19.04 -28.99 -23.97
CA ALA A 54 -18.96 -29.40 -25.37
C ALA A 54 -18.37 -30.81 -25.53
N ASN A 55 -18.71 -31.49 -26.63
CA ASN A 55 -18.01 -32.71 -27.02
C ASN A 55 -16.54 -32.38 -27.35
N GLY A 56 -15.61 -33.19 -26.84
CA GLY A 56 -14.17 -32.91 -27.01
C GLY A 56 -13.69 -31.66 -26.28
N TYR A 57 -14.35 -31.30 -25.17
CA TYR A 57 -14.09 -30.10 -24.37
C TYR A 57 -12.61 -29.86 -24.05
N SER A 58 -11.89 -30.88 -23.58
CA SER A 58 -10.48 -30.75 -23.23
C SER A 58 -9.76 -32.10 -23.32
N SER A 59 -8.42 -32.07 -23.36
CA SER A 59 -7.59 -33.29 -23.29
C SER A 59 -7.52 -33.89 -21.90
N TYR A 60 -7.75 -33.10 -20.84
CA TYR A 60 -7.69 -33.57 -19.45
C TYR A 60 -9.00 -34.22 -18.99
N SER A 61 -10.09 -33.98 -19.70
CA SER A 61 -11.41 -34.54 -19.38
C SER A 61 -11.92 -34.14 -17.98
N GLU A 62 -11.68 -32.90 -17.54
CA GLU A 62 -12.18 -32.36 -16.26
C GLU A 62 -13.70 -32.46 -16.15
N GLN A 63 -14.38 -32.22 -17.27
CA GLN A 63 -15.83 -32.26 -17.44
C GLN A 63 -16.48 -33.61 -17.10
N SER A 64 -15.71 -34.70 -17.10
CA SER A 64 -16.19 -36.07 -16.96
C SER A 64 -16.39 -36.45 -15.49
N GLN A 65 -15.74 -35.72 -14.59
CA GLN A 65 -15.88 -35.91 -13.15
C GLN A 65 -15.76 -34.56 -12.43
N TRP A 66 -16.71 -33.68 -12.73
CA TRP A 66 -16.76 -32.34 -12.14
C TRP A 66 -17.56 -32.31 -10.83
N TYR A 67 -17.30 -31.29 -10.03
CA TYR A 67 -18.00 -31.03 -8.76
C TYR A 67 -18.33 -29.54 -8.63
N ALA A 68 -19.51 -29.26 -8.08
CA ALA A 68 -19.96 -27.90 -7.84
C ALA A 68 -19.11 -27.21 -6.75
N PHE A 69 -18.92 -25.90 -6.90
CA PHE A 69 -18.42 -25.07 -5.81
C PHE A 69 -19.47 -24.98 -4.70
N SER A 70 -18.98 -25.03 -3.47
CA SER A 70 -19.71 -24.68 -2.26
C SER A 70 -19.97 -23.17 -2.19
N PRO A 71 -20.92 -22.70 -1.37
CA PRO A 71 -21.17 -21.27 -1.19
C PRO A 71 -19.92 -20.45 -0.81
N ALA A 72 -19.02 -21.00 0.01
CA ALA A 72 -17.78 -20.33 0.40
C ALA A 72 -16.78 -20.20 -0.76
N GLU A 73 -16.69 -21.22 -1.63
CA GLU A 73 -15.85 -21.18 -2.83
C GLU A 73 -16.41 -20.19 -3.87
N ILE A 74 -17.75 -20.13 -4.04
CA ILE A 74 -18.41 -19.12 -4.89
C ILE A 74 -18.10 -17.71 -4.39
N GLN A 75 -18.14 -17.50 -3.07
CA GLN A 75 -17.80 -16.22 -2.47
C GLN A 75 -16.32 -15.85 -2.71
N GLY A 76 -15.40 -16.81 -2.59
CA GLY A 76 -13.99 -16.63 -2.94
C GLY A 76 -13.79 -16.23 -4.40
N ALA A 77 -14.43 -16.94 -5.33
CA ALA A 77 -14.39 -16.63 -6.76
C ALA A 77 -14.96 -15.24 -7.06
N THR A 78 -16.05 -14.86 -6.38
CA THR A 78 -16.63 -13.51 -6.48
C THR A 78 -15.62 -12.44 -6.04
N TRP A 79 -14.95 -12.63 -4.91
CA TRP A 79 -13.92 -11.70 -4.43
C TRP A 79 -12.74 -11.61 -5.41
N ALA A 80 -12.26 -12.73 -5.95
CA ALA A 80 -11.17 -12.74 -6.92
C ALA A 80 -11.53 -12.00 -8.22
N MET A 81 -12.70 -12.29 -8.81
CA MET A 81 -13.22 -11.59 -9.99
C MET A 81 -13.34 -10.08 -9.73
N ASN A 82 -13.86 -9.68 -8.58
CA ASN A 82 -13.99 -8.27 -8.20
C ASN A 82 -12.63 -7.60 -8.00
N ALA A 83 -11.65 -8.30 -7.42
CA ALA A 83 -10.32 -7.74 -7.20
C ALA A 83 -9.65 -7.35 -8.53
N TRP A 84 -9.73 -8.21 -9.55
CA TRP A 84 -9.23 -7.89 -10.90
C TRP A 84 -10.05 -6.82 -11.64
N ALA A 85 -11.38 -6.86 -11.53
CA ALA A 85 -12.25 -5.86 -12.15
C ALA A 85 -12.03 -4.46 -11.55
N SER A 86 -11.87 -4.35 -10.24
CA SER A 86 -11.73 -3.06 -9.54
C SER A 86 -10.47 -2.27 -9.88
N ILE A 87 -9.48 -2.91 -10.52
CA ILE A 87 -8.20 -2.29 -10.89
C ILE A 87 -8.03 -2.12 -12.39
N SER A 88 -8.99 -2.57 -13.20
CA SER A 88 -8.88 -2.66 -14.66
C SER A 88 -10.16 -2.22 -15.37
N GLY A 89 -10.08 -1.96 -16.68
CA GLY A 89 -11.26 -1.59 -17.47
C GLY A 89 -12.25 -2.73 -17.73
N ILE A 90 -12.18 -3.82 -16.97
CA ILE A 90 -13.09 -4.97 -17.07
C ILE A 90 -14.35 -4.70 -16.26
N THR A 91 -15.51 -5.00 -16.83
CA THR A 91 -16.76 -5.14 -16.05
C THR A 91 -17.05 -6.63 -15.86
N ALA A 92 -16.98 -7.11 -14.61
CA ALA A 92 -17.32 -8.50 -14.29
C ALA A 92 -18.78 -8.61 -13.84
N SER A 93 -19.52 -9.58 -14.39
CA SER A 93 -20.91 -9.86 -13.97
C SER A 93 -21.13 -11.36 -13.80
N ARG A 94 -21.91 -11.75 -12.80
CA ARG A 94 -22.26 -13.16 -12.62
C ARG A 94 -23.44 -13.52 -13.52
N SER A 95 -23.34 -14.62 -14.25
CA SER A 95 -24.41 -15.17 -15.08
C SER A 95 -24.88 -16.53 -14.53
N ASP A 96 -26.07 -16.93 -14.99
CA ASP A 96 -26.54 -18.30 -14.79
C ASP A 96 -25.65 -19.29 -15.53
N ASP A 97 -25.65 -20.52 -15.04
CA ASP A 97 -24.94 -21.64 -15.64
C ASP A 97 -25.95 -22.74 -16.01
N ASN A 98 -26.32 -22.82 -17.28
CA ASN A 98 -27.33 -23.73 -17.78
C ASN A 98 -27.08 -24.16 -19.25
N GLN A 99 -28.01 -24.92 -19.83
CA GLN A 99 -27.88 -25.46 -21.19
C GLN A 99 -27.70 -24.38 -22.28
N THR A 100 -28.24 -23.18 -22.08
CA THR A 100 -28.24 -22.08 -23.07
C THR A 100 -27.36 -20.90 -22.69
N THR A 101 -26.92 -20.84 -21.43
CA THR A 101 -26.16 -19.72 -20.88
C THR A 101 -24.99 -20.26 -20.06
N VAL A 102 -23.76 -19.86 -20.42
CA VAL A 102 -22.54 -20.12 -19.67
C VAL A 102 -21.71 -18.83 -19.72
N GLY A 103 -21.00 -18.51 -18.64
CA GLY A 103 -20.13 -17.35 -18.61
C GLY A 103 -18.88 -17.53 -19.50
N GLU A 104 -18.24 -16.44 -19.89
CA GLU A 104 -16.93 -16.50 -20.55
C GLU A 104 -15.84 -17.06 -19.63
N ILE A 105 -16.04 -16.95 -18.31
CA ILE A 105 -15.22 -17.62 -17.29
C ILE A 105 -16.12 -18.52 -16.47
N ARG A 106 -15.89 -19.84 -16.50
CA ARG A 106 -16.62 -20.81 -15.68
C ARG A 106 -15.74 -21.38 -14.59
N PHE A 107 -16.23 -21.41 -13.35
CA PHE A 107 -15.51 -22.04 -12.23
C PHE A 107 -16.12 -23.40 -11.90
N ALA A 108 -15.29 -24.45 -11.85
CA ALA A 108 -15.71 -25.76 -11.38
C ALA A 108 -14.55 -26.52 -10.72
N LYS A 109 -14.85 -27.62 -10.03
CA LYS A 109 -13.82 -28.53 -9.51
C LYS A 109 -13.79 -29.81 -10.33
N SER A 110 -12.65 -30.47 -10.41
CA SER A 110 -12.55 -31.79 -10.99
C SER A 110 -11.52 -32.67 -10.27
N SER A 111 -11.73 -33.97 -10.30
CA SER A 111 -10.69 -34.95 -9.93
C SER A 111 -9.73 -35.24 -11.09
N TYR A 112 -10.02 -34.75 -12.29
CA TYR A 112 -9.13 -34.80 -13.44
C TYR A 112 -8.51 -33.43 -13.69
N GLY A 113 -7.33 -33.42 -14.30
CA GLY A 113 -6.55 -32.22 -14.53
C GLY A 113 -5.07 -32.53 -14.71
N PRO A 114 -4.22 -31.51 -14.82
CA PRO A 114 -2.79 -31.67 -14.83
C PRO A 114 -2.30 -32.31 -13.52
N SER A 115 -1.37 -33.25 -13.63
CA SER A 115 -0.88 -34.01 -12.47
C SER A 115 -0.21 -33.08 -11.45
N GLY A 116 -0.66 -33.15 -10.19
CA GLY A 116 -0.04 -32.44 -9.07
C GLY A 116 -0.38 -30.96 -8.94
N SER A 117 -1.31 -30.41 -9.76
CA SER A 117 -1.74 -29.02 -9.64
C SER A 117 -2.85 -28.86 -8.60
N ALA A 118 -2.86 -27.71 -7.90
CA ALA A 118 -3.97 -27.31 -7.03
C ALA A 118 -5.16 -26.79 -7.84
N ALA A 119 -4.88 -26.17 -8.99
CA ALA A 119 -5.85 -25.68 -9.95
C ALA A 119 -5.17 -25.49 -11.32
N HIS A 120 -5.97 -25.15 -12.33
CA HIS A 120 -5.50 -24.61 -13.60
C HIS A 120 -6.62 -23.83 -14.28
N ALA A 121 -6.23 -22.97 -15.22
CA ALA A 121 -7.15 -22.20 -16.03
C ALA A 121 -6.76 -22.24 -17.51
N TYR A 122 -7.75 -21.99 -18.35
CA TYR A 122 -7.55 -21.81 -19.77
C TYR A 122 -7.48 -20.32 -20.13
N TYR A 123 -6.49 -19.96 -20.94
CA TYR A 123 -6.35 -18.61 -21.47
C TYR A 123 -7.56 -18.16 -22.31
N PRO A 124 -7.74 -16.84 -22.48
CA PRO A 124 -8.72 -16.30 -23.43
C PRO A 124 -8.53 -16.88 -24.83
N GLY A 125 -9.63 -17.24 -25.49
CA GLY A 125 -9.56 -17.93 -26.78
C GLY A 125 -10.92 -18.20 -27.41
N SER A 126 -10.93 -19.00 -28.47
CA SER A 126 -12.14 -19.37 -29.22
C SER A 126 -12.52 -20.85 -29.08
N THR A 127 -11.89 -21.56 -28.13
CA THR A 127 -12.16 -22.97 -27.85
C THR A 127 -13.24 -23.09 -26.76
N PRO A 128 -13.99 -24.20 -26.69
CA PRO A 128 -15.07 -24.36 -25.72
C PRO A 128 -14.68 -24.19 -24.25
N GLN A 129 -13.42 -24.49 -23.91
CA GLN A 129 -12.87 -24.39 -22.56
C GLN A 129 -12.18 -23.05 -22.27
N ALA A 130 -12.11 -22.13 -23.23
CA ALA A 130 -11.39 -20.86 -23.05
C ALA A 130 -11.98 -20.06 -21.88
N GLY A 131 -11.12 -19.58 -20.98
CA GLY A 131 -11.53 -18.86 -19.77
C GLY A 131 -11.94 -19.73 -18.59
N ASP A 132 -12.16 -21.04 -18.79
CA ASP A 132 -12.61 -21.90 -17.71
C ASP A 132 -11.51 -22.16 -16.69
N ILE A 133 -11.91 -22.19 -15.41
CA ILE A 133 -11.06 -22.37 -14.24
C ILE A 133 -11.49 -23.63 -13.51
N TRP A 134 -10.53 -24.52 -13.32
CA TRP A 134 -10.70 -25.83 -12.69
C TRP A 134 -9.86 -25.92 -11.42
N MET A 135 -10.52 -26.17 -10.28
CA MET A 135 -9.81 -26.48 -9.03
C MET A 135 -9.71 -27.99 -8.85
N SER A 136 -8.55 -28.49 -8.46
CA SER A 136 -8.31 -29.92 -8.24
C SER A 136 -8.95 -30.40 -6.94
N VAL A 137 -9.75 -31.46 -7.00
CA VAL A 137 -10.31 -32.09 -5.79
C VAL A 137 -9.16 -32.73 -4.99
N GLY A 138 -9.00 -32.33 -3.72
CA GLY A 138 -8.05 -32.93 -2.77
C GLY A 138 -6.68 -32.24 -2.68
N SER A 139 -6.21 -31.59 -3.75
CA SER A 139 -4.99 -30.75 -3.73
C SER A 139 -5.26 -29.28 -3.38
N TRP A 140 -6.52 -28.87 -3.54
CA TRP A 140 -7.05 -27.55 -3.19
C TRP A 140 -7.53 -27.55 -1.72
N ASN A 141 -6.87 -26.80 -0.85
CA ASN A 141 -7.21 -26.78 0.58
C ASN A 141 -8.46 -25.94 0.86
N THR A 142 -9.62 -26.60 1.02
CA THR A 142 -10.94 -25.99 1.26
C THR A 142 -11.52 -26.29 2.63
N SER A 143 -10.74 -26.91 3.51
CA SER A 143 -11.28 -27.39 4.79
C SER A 143 -11.38 -26.26 5.83
N GLY A 144 -12.59 -26.01 6.33
CA GLY A 144 -12.88 -25.02 7.38
C GLY A 144 -13.63 -23.77 6.90
N THR A 145 -14.14 -22.97 7.85
CA THR A 145 -14.97 -21.78 7.58
C THR A 145 -14.20 -20.58 6.99
N GLU A 146 -12.87 -20.66 6.97
CA GLU A 146 -11.94 -19.61 6.51
C GLU A 146 -11.29 -19.94 5.16
N ALA A 147 -11.53 -21.13 4.60
CA ALA A 147 -10.67 -21.75 3.59
C ALA A 147 -10.73 -21.14 2.18
N ASN A 148 -11.29 -19.95 1.99
CA ASN A 148 -11.32 -19.21 0.70
C ASN A 148 -11.29 -17.69 0.90
N ARG A 149 -10.90 -17.23 2.09
CA ARG A 149 -10.89 -15.80 2.42
C ARG A 149 -9.57 -15.15 2.03
N PRO A 150 -9.56 -13.84 1.75
CA PRO A 150 -8.34 -13.08 1.57
C PRO A 150 -7.32 -13.38 2.67
N GLY A 151 -6.07 -13.65 2.27
CA GLY A 151 -4.99 -14.02 3.18
C GLY A 151 -4.71 -15.51 3.23
N THR A 152 -5.56 -16.35 2.64
CA THR A 152 -5.35 -17.80 2.54
C THR A 152 -4.73 -18.19 1.20
N TYR A 153 -3.97 -19.30 1.17
CA TYR A 153 -3.44 -19.87 -0.07
C TYR A 153 -4.55 -20.23 -1.06
N ALA A 154 -5.69 -20.66 -0.54
CA ALA A 154 -6.85 -20.94 -1.36
C ALA A 154 -7.24 -19.69 -2.15
N TYR A 155 -7.55 -18.60 -1.45
CA TYR A 155 -7.89 -17.35 -2.12
C TYR A 155 -6.80 -16.84 -3.09
N LEU A 156 -5.51 -16.99 -2.75
CA LEU A 156 -4.42 -16.68 -3.69
C LEU A 156 -4.53 -17.47 -4.99
N THR A 157 -4.84 -18.78 -4.93
CA THR A 157 -4.99 -19.60 -6.14
C THR A 157 -6.18 -19.11 -6.97
N LEU A 158 -7.31 -18.72 -6.35
CA LEU A 158 -8.43 -18.13 -7.10
C LEU A 158 -8.01 -16.83 -7.79
N LEU A 159 -7.26 -15.95 -7.12
CA LEU A 159 -6.71 -14.75 -7.73
C LEU A 159 -5.78 -15.09 -8.91
N HIS A 160 -4.92 -16.09 -8.73
CA HIS A 160 -3.96 -16.57 -9.72
C HIS A 160 -4.66 -17.11 -10.99
N GLU A 161 -5.58 -18.05 -10.82
CA GLU A 161 -6.29 -18.67 -11.95
C GLU A 161 -7.18 -17.68 -12.71
N VAL A 162 -7.77 -16.70 -12.01
CA VAL A 162 -8.45 -15.59 -12.70
C VAL A 162 -7.46 -14.78 -13.53
N GLY A 163 -6.23 -14.56 -13.06
CA GLY A 163 -5.18 -13.92 -13.85
C GLY A 163 -4.91 -14.66 -15.18
N HIS A 164 -4.81 -16.00 -15.14
CA HIS A 164 -4.69 -16.84 -16.34
C HIS A 164 -5.90 -16.74 -17.27
N ALA A 165 -7.11 -16.87 -16.72
CA ALA A 165 -8.35 -16.74 -17.49
C ALA A 165 -8.52 -15.34 -18.11
N LEU A 166 -7.83 -14.33 -17.58
CA LEU A 166 -7.76 -12.98 -18.12
C LEU A 166 -6.55 -12.76 -19.06
N GLY A 167 -5.68 -13.74 -19.26
CA GLY A 167 -4.58 -13.70 -20.24
C GLY A 167 -3.19 -13.46 -19.67
N LEU A 168 -3.00 -13.56 -18.36
CA LEU A 168 -1.68 -13.45 -17.73
C LEU A 168 -1.02 -14.82 -17.62
N LYS A 169 0.25 -14.92 -18.00
CA LYS A 169 1.09 -16.11 -17.86
C LYS A 169 1.96 -16.05 -16.61
N HIS A 170 2.54 -17.16 -16.23
CA HIS A 170 3.58 -17.19 -15.20
C HIS A 170 4.80 -16.33 -15.61
N PRO A 171 5.50 -15.72 -14.64
CA PRO A 171 6.71 -14.93 -14.89
C PRO A 171 7.88 -15.79 -15.42
N PHE A 172 7.96 -17.07 -15.06
CA PHE A 172 9.02 -17.98 -15.49
C PHE A 172 8.76 -18.67 -16.83
N GLU A 173 7.53 -18.68 -17.35
CA GLU A 173 7.17 -19.44 -18.56
C GLU A 173 7.23 -18.60 -19.84
N THR A 174 7.16 -19.25 -21.00
CA THR A 174 7.13 -18.59 -22.32
C THR A 174 5.94 -19.08 -23.12
N SER A 175 5.43 -18.25 -24.02
CA SER A 175 4.42 -18.63 -25.02
C SER A 175 4.94 -18.42 -26.44
N SER A 176 4.17 -18.83 -27.43
CA SER A 176 4.42 -18.52 -28.85
C SER A 176 4.35 -17.01 -29.16
N TYR A 177 3.75 -16.21 -28.28
CA TYR A 177 3.56 -14.77 -28.46
C TYR A 177 4.48 -13.92 -27.57
N ASN A 178 4.95 -14.47 -26.45
CA ASN A 178 5.76 -13.76 -25.47
C ASN A 178 6.81 -14.69 -24.84
N SER A 179 8.07 -14.45 -25.18
CA SER A 179 9.22 -15.21 -24.68
C SER A 179 9.88 -14.59 -23.44
N THR A 180 9.32 -13.50 -22.89
CA THR A 180 9.90 -12.80 -21.74
C THR A 180 9.77 -13.65 -20.48
N ARG A 181 10.90 -13.88 -19.81
CA ARG A 181 10.98 -14.49 -18.48
C ARG A 181 11.50 -13.49 -17.46
N PHE A 182 11.05 -13.60 -16.23
CA PHE A 182 11.54 -12.75 -15.14
C PHE A 182 12.79 -13.34 -14.52
N ASP A 183 13.64 -12.46 -14.02
CA ASP A 183 14.70 -12.81 -13.08
C ASP A 183 14.06 -13.16 -11.73
N ASP A 184 14.59 -14.16 -11.01
CA ASP A 184 14.07 -14.64 -9.73
C ASP A 184 13.83 -13.53 -8.70
N ARG A 185 14.54 -12.40 -8.79
CA ARG A 185 14.32 -11.21 -7.94
C ARG A 185 12.96 -10.53 -8.14
N TYR A 186 12.24 -10.84 -9.20
CA TYR A 186 10.94 -10.27 -9.54
C TYR A 186 9.84 -11.33 -9.68
N ASP A 187 10.22 -12.61 -9.59
CA ASP A 187 9.31 -13.76 -9.60
C ASP A 187 9.01 -14.18 -8.16
N HIS A 188 8.14 -13.41 -7.50
CA HIS A 188 7.62 -13.75 -6.17
C HIS A 188 6.31 -13.01 -5.87
N TYR A 189 5.55 -13.51 -4.89
CA TYR A 189 4.23 -13.01 -4.51
C TYR A 189 4.16 -11.53 -4.14
N ALA A 190 5.25 -10.88 -3.74
CA ALA A 190 5.20 -9.44 -3.48
C ALA A 190 5.17 -8.60 -4.78
N MET A 191 5.60 -9.18 -5.90
CA MET A 191 5.64 -8.52 -7.21
C MET A 191 4.42 -8.89 -8.07
N THR A 192 4.05 -10.18 -8.05
CA THR A 192 2.97 -10.74 -8.87
C THR A 192 2.35 -11.96 -8.20
N VAL A 193 1.01 -12.06 -8.19
CA VAL A 193 0.29 -13.27 -7.77
C VAL A 193 0.46 -14.41 -8.77
N MET A 194 0.96 -14.14 -9.98
CA MET A 194 1.24 -15.15 -11.02
C MET A 194 2.54 -15.93 -10.75
N SER A 195 3.32 -15.55 -9.74
CA SER A 195 4.47 -16.33 -9.30
C SER A 195 4.04 -17.62 -8.59
N TYR A 196 4.94 -18.58 -8.44
CA TYR A 196 4.76 -19.79 -7.64
C TYR A 196 5.35 -19.69 -6.24
N THR A 197 6.19 -18.69 -5.95
CA THR A 197 6.96 -18.62 -4.72
C THR A 197 6.71 -17.33 -3.95
N ALA A 198 6.74 -17.41 -2.62
CA ALA A 198 6.60 -16.24 -1.76
C ALA A 198 7.87 -15.37 -1.71
N ALA A 199 9.02 -15.95 -2.09
CA ALA A 199 10.28 -15.26 -2.34
C ALA A 199 10.93 -15.79 -3.64
N SER A 200 12.26 -15.70 -3.81
CA SER A 200 12.93 -16.14 -5.05
C SER A 200 12.64 -17.61 -5.40
N TRP A 201 12.80 -18.00 -6.66
CA TRP A 201 12.42 -19.32 -7.18
C TRP A 201 13.07 -20.51 -6.44
N SER A 202 14.22 -20.30 -5.78
CA SER A 202 14.89 -21.27 -4.91
C SER A 202 14.28 -21.42 -3.52
N ASP A 203 13.22 -20.68 -3.22
CA ASP A 203 12.67 -20.50 -1.89
C ASP A 203 11.30 -21.19 -1.75
N SER A 204 11.33 -22.33 -1.05
CA SER A 204 10.13 -23.12 -0.75
C SER A 204 9.46 -22.72 0.57
N ALA A 205 9.90 -21.63 1.22
CA ALA A 205 9.36 -21.26 2.53
C ALA A 205 7.90 -20.83 2.41
N TRP A 206 7.08 -21.40 3.30
CA TRP A 206 5.63 -21.24 3.28
C TRP A 206 5.20 -20.09 4.20
N PRO A 207 4.55 -19.04 3.68
CA PRO A 207 4.07 -17.96 4.52
C PRO A 207 2.76 -18.34 5.22
N ASP A 208 2.56 -17.79 6.41
CA ASP A 208 1.33 -17.95 7.19
C ASP A 208 0.20 -16.98 6.78
N PHE A 209 0.43 -16.14 5.77
CA PHE A 209 -0.53 -15.21 5.18
C PHE A 209 -0.15 -14.91 3.72
N PHE A 210 -1.14 -14.77 2.83
CA PHE A 210 -0.93 -14.63 1.38
C PHE A 210 -1.50 -13.33 0.82
N PRO A 211 -1.09 -12.90 -0.39
CA PRO A 211 -1.67 -11.72 -1.05
C PRO A 211 -3.19 -11.73 -1.11
N THR A 212 -3.81 -10.58 -0.86
CA THR A 212 -5.27 -10.38 -0.87
C THR A 212 -5.76 -9.67 -2.14
N THR A 213 -4.85 -9.13 -2.94
CA THR A 213 -5.13 -8.41 -4.19
C THR A 213 -4.14 -8.82 -5.27
N PRO A 214 -4.43 -8.55 -6.56
CA PRO A 214 -3.38 -8.46 -7.56
C PRO A 214 -2.29 -7.49 -7.11
N MET A 215 -1.05 -7.81 -7.39
CA MET A 215 0.12 -7.07 -6.94
C MET A 215 0.61 -6.10 -8.02
N TYR A 216 1.65 -5.33 -7.74
CA TYR A 216 2.03 -4.19 -8.58
C TYR A 216 2.29 -4.55 -10.06
N LEU A 217 2.98 -5.65 -10.35
CA LEU A 217 3.22 -6.07 -11.75
C LEU A 217 1.95 -6.62 -12.41
N ASP A 218 1.09 -7.27 -11.64
CA ASP A 218 -0.22 -7.72 -12.12
C ASP A 218 -1.08 -6.56 -12.57
N MET A 219 -1.11 -5.47 -11.77
CA MET A 219 -1.85 -4.26 -12.08
C MET A 219 -1.35 -3.62 -13.38
N LEU A 220 -0.04 -3.48 -13.55
CA LEU A 220 0.54 -2.96 -14.79
C LEU A 220 0.17 -3.84 -15.99
N ALA A 221 0.26 -5.16 -15.86
CA ALA A 221 -0.02 -6.11 -16.93
C ALA A 221 -1.50 -6.10 -17.34
N ILE A 222 -2.40 -6.18 -16.36
CA ILE A 222 -3.84 -6.22 -16.63
C ILE A 222 -4.35 -4.87 -17.16
N GLN A 223 -3.83 -3.76 -16.65
CA GLN A 223 -4.18 -2.42 -17.17
C GLN A 223 -3.59 -2.17 -18.56
N HIS A 224 -2.49 -2.82 -18.91
CA HIS A 224 -2.00 -2.81 -20.28
C HIS A 224 -3.01 -3.47 -21.24
N LEU A 225 -3.53 -4.64 -20.86
CA LEU A 225 -4.50 -5.39 -21.65
C LEU A 225 -5.88 -4.73 -21.73
N TYR A 226 -6.41 -4.27 -20.60
CA TYR A 226 -7.81 -3.89 -20.45
C TYR A 226 -8.02 -2.42 -20.07
N GLY A 227 -6.96 -1.63 -19.92
CA GLY A 227 -7.05 -0.27 -19.42
C GLY A 227 -7.20 -0.22 -17.90
N ARG A 228 -7.06 0.98 -17.34
CA ARG A 228 -7.21 1.27 -15.93
C ARG A 228 -8.68 1.53 -15.58
N ASP A 229 -9.14 1.05 -14.43
CA ASP A 229 -10.46 1.42 -13.91
C ASP A 229 -10.49 2.89 -13.48
N THR A 230 -11.52 3.66 -13.82
CA THR A 230 -11.58 5.09 -13.45
C THR A 230 -12.70 5.40 -12.47
N LYS A 231 -13.30 4.38 -11.84
CA LYS A 231 -14.55 4.52 -11.07
C LYS A 231 -14.41 4.05 -9.62
N THR A 232 -13.53 3.11 -9.34
CA THR A 232 -13.30 2.57 -8.01
C THR A 232 -12.68 3.63 -7.13
N ARG A 233 -13.39 3.98 -6.04
CA ARG A 233 -12.90 4.86 -4.97
C ARG A 233 -12.52 6.28 -5.38
N VAL A 234 -13.13 6.85 -6.43
CA VAL A 234 -12.90 8.24 -6.92
C VAL A 234 -13.14 9.40 -5.93
N GLY A 235 -13.52 9.11 -4.69
CA GLY A 235 -13.70 10.10 -3.64
C GLY A 235 -12.75 9.82 -2.48
N ASN A 236 -12.69 10.72 -1.50
CA ASN A 236 -11.74 10.61 -0.40
C ASN A 236 -11.88 9.29 0.38
N THR A 237 -10.81 8.49 0.35
CA THR A 237 -10.76 7.17 0.96
C THR A 237 -9.77 7.15 2.13
N THR A 238 -10.15 6.50 3.23
CA THR A 238 -9.25 6.25 4.36
C THR A 238 -8.93 4.77 4.47
N TYR A 239 -7.67 4.43 4.26
CA TYR A 239 -7.10 3.10 4.43
C TYR A 239 -6.59 2.95 5.86
N THR A 240 -7.30 2.18 6.69
CA THR A 240 -6.92 1.97 8.09
C THR A 240 -6.27 0.62 8.29
N PHE A 241 -5.06 0.63 8.83
CA PHE A 241 -4.30 -0.54 9.23
C PHE A 241 -4.13 -0.59 10.75
N SER A 242 -4.03 -1.78 11.34
CA SER A 242 -3.97 -1.96 12.80
C SER A 242 -2.96 -3.02 13.19
N SER A 243 -2.40 -2.90 14.40
CA SER A 243 -1.66 -4.00 15.03
C SER A 243 -2.58 -5.20 15.32
N GLY A 244 -2.05 -6.42 15.26
CA GLY A 244 -2.85 -7.65 15.44
C GLY A 244 -3.48 -8.18 14.14
N GLN A 245 -3.21 -7.52 13.01
CA GLN A 245 -3.69 -7.93 11.69
C GLN A 245 -2.52 -7.98 10.70
N LYS A 246 -2.56 -8.94 9.78
CA LYS A 246 -1.63 -9.05 8.66
C LYS A 246 -2.26 -8.48 7.41
N TYR A 247 -1.44 -7.83 6.60
CA TYR A 247 -1.83 -7.27 5.32
C TYR A 247 -0.80 -7.70 4.29
N TRP A 248 -1.25 -8.04 3.09
CA TRP A 248 -0.39 -8.28 1.94
C TRP A 248 -1.15 -7.90 0.68
N GLU A 249 -0.96 -6.67 0.23
CA GLU A 249 -1.81 -6.10 -0.82
C GLU A 249 -1.14 -4.95 -1.55
N THR A 250 -1.71 -4.58 -2.69
CA THR A 250 -1.41 -3.33 -3.38
C THR A 250 -2.64 -2.44 -3.39
N ILE A 251 -2.51 -1.24 -2.85
CA ILE A 251 -3.57 -0.23 -2.81
C ILE A 251 -3.81 0.27 -4.23
N TYR A 252 -5.07 0.16 -4.64
CA TYR A 252 -5.60 0.82 -5.81
C TYR A 252 -6.65 1.86 -5.43
N ASP A 253 -6.49 3.04 -6.00
CA ASP A 253 -7.44 4.14 -5.90
C ASP A 253 -7.50 4.89 -7.24
N ALA A 254 -8.69 5.30 -7.69
CA ALA A 254 -8.86 6.03 -8.94
C ALA A 254 -8.82 7.56 -8.76
N GLY A 255 -8.89 8.07 -7.52
CA GLY A 255 -8.68 9.48 -7.22
C GLY A 255 -9.47 9.94 -6.00
N GLY A 256 -9.29 11.20 -5.63
CA GLY A 256 -9.82 11.74 -4.37
C GLY A 256 -8.68 12.39 -3.61
N THR A 257 -8.91 12.66 -2.33
CA THR A 257 -7.84 12.97 -1.38
C THR A 257 -7.84 11.91 -0.31
N ASP A 258 -6.84 11.05 -0.35
CA ASP A 258 -6.82 9.77 0.33
C ASP A 258 -5.83 9.76 1.48
N THR A 259 -6.10 8.92 2.47
CA THR A 259 -5.31 8.86 3.71
C THR A 259 -4.99 7.42 4.09
N ILE A 260 -3.72 7.15 4.41
CA ILE A 260 -3.32 5.94 5.14
C ILE A 260 -3.25 6.27 6.62
N VAL A 261 -3.89 5.45 7.45
CA VAL A 261 -3.88 5.56 8.91
C VAL A 261 -3.41 4.25 9.50
N TYR A 262 -2.38 4.29 10.32
CA TYR A 262 -1.94 3.16 11.11
C TYR A 262 -2.33 3.34 12.58
N LYS A 263 -3.08 2.36 13.13
CA LYS A 263 -3.55 2.32 14.52
C LYS A 263 -2.81 1.22 15.26
N GLY A 264 -1.51 1.41 15.49
CA GLY A 264 -0.68 0.46 16.22
C GLY A 264 0.19 1.11 17.28
N LEU A 265 0.78 0.23 18.11
CA LEU A 265 1.67 0.62 19.21
C LEU A 265 3.15 0.46 18.86
N VAL A 266 3.47 -0.30 17.83
CA VAL A 266 4.84 -0.51 17.34
C VAL A 266 5.10 0.38 16.14
N GLY A 267 6.35 0.83 15.98
CA GLY A 267 6.76 1.66 14.84
C GLY A 267 6.39 1.05 13.49
N SER A 268 5.89 1.92 12.62
CA SER A 268 5.47 1.65 11.24
C SER A 268 6.35 2.42 10.26
N VAL A 269 6.31 1.96 9.01
CA VAL A 269 6.81 2.73 7.87
C VAL A 269 5.65 2.92 6.91
N ILE A 270 5.26 4.16 6.65
CA ILE A 270 4.24 4.51 5.66
C ILE A 270 4.96 5.27 4.53
N ASP A 271 4.96 4.71 3.33
CA ASP A 271 5.59 5.30 2.14
C ASP A 271 4.54 5.52 1.05
N LEU A 272 4.18 6.79 0.82
CA LEU A 272 3.07 7.20 -0.06
C LEU A 272 3.45 7.22 -1.55
N ARG A 273 4.70 6.90 -1.90
CA ARG A 273 5.16 6.94 -3.29
C ARG A 273 4.78 5.64 -4.01
N GLN A 274 4.48 5.77 -5.30
CA GLN A 274 4.10 4.63 -6.14
C GLN A 274 5.18 3.53 -6.15
N GLY A 275 4.73 2.27 -6.09
CA GLY A 275 5.62 1.10 -6.10
C GLY A 275 6.44 0.93 -4.83
N ARG A 276 6.18 1.71 -3.78
CA ARG A 276 6.83 1.56 -2.48
C ARG A 276 5.95 0.75 -1.54
N PHE A 277 6.62 -0.02 -0.69
CA PHE A 277 5.97 -0.85 0.32
C PHE A 277 6.04 -0.18 1.68
N SER A 278 4.94 -0.32 2.42
CA SER A 278 4.76 0.13 3.79
C SER A 278 4.77 -1.06 4.75
N SER A 279 5.27 -0.82 5.96
CA SER A 279 5.22 -1.72 7.12
C SER A 279 4.12 -1.27 8.07
N VAL A 280 2.90 -1.77 7.89
CA VAL A 280 1.68 -1.29 8.58
C VAL A 280 0.83 -2.41 9.19
N GLY A 281 1.44 -3.42 9.79
CA GLY A 281 0.70 -4.49 10.46
C GLY A 281 1.62 -5.49 11.15
N ASP A 282 1.07 -6.65 11.49
CA ASP A 282 1.87 -7.78 11.97
C ASP A 282 2.71 -8.37 10.85
N ALA A 283 3.84 -8.97 11.22
CA ALA A 283 4.71 -9.61 10.26
C ALA A 283 4.08 -10.89 9.70
N ILE A 284 4.29 -11.11 8.41
CA ILE A 284 4.07 -12.42 7.77
C ILE A 284 5.24 -13.30 8.18
N THR A 285 4.94 -14.46 8.74
CA THR A 285 5.95 -15.41 9.21
C THR A 285 6.02 -16.59 8.26
N PHE A 286 7.25 -17.04 8.01
CA PHE A 286 7.55 -18.18 7.16
C PHE A 286 7.88 -19.39 8.03
N ASP A 287 7.60 -20.59 7.54
CA ASP A 287 7.84 -21.86 8.23
C ASP A 287 9.32 -22.14 8.55
N ASP A 288 10.24 -21.50 7.85
CA ASP A 288 11.68 -21.54 8.12
C ASP A 288 12.17 -20.48 9.12
N GLY A 289 11.24 -19.73 9.72
CA GLY A 289 11.50 -18.71 10.74
C GLY A 289 11.81 -17.32 10.19
N ARG A 290 11.78 -17.11 8.87
CA ARG A 290 11.83 -15.76 8.29
C ARG A 290 10.56 -14.97 8.54
N SER A 291 10.66 -13.64 8.43
CA SER A 291 9.48 -12.78 8.46
C SER A 291 9.60 -11.56 7.54
N MET A 292 8.44 -10.98 7.18
CA MET A 292 8.33 -9.81 6.31
C MET A 292 7.21 -8.88 6.82
N ARG A 293 7.46 -7.56 6.88
CA ARG A 293 6.46 -6.54 7.25
C ARG A 293 6.17 -5.53 6.14
N ASN A 294 7.08 -5.37 5.19
CA ASN A 294 6.91 -4.48 4.03
C ASN A 294 6.01 -5.15 2.97
N THR A 295 4.70 -5.09 3.19
CA THR A 295 3.73 -5.94 2.47
C THR A 295 2.55 -5.17 1.86
N VAL A 296 2.42 -3.87 2.16
CA VAL A 296 1.38 -3.00 1.58
C VAL A 296 2.01 -2.05 0.58
N CYS A 297 1.73 -2.23 -0.71
CA CYS A 297 2.29 -1.43 -1.80
C CYS A 297 1.32 -0.33 -2.26
N ILE A 298 1.82 0.82 -2.70
CA ILE A 298 1.04 1.78 -3.50
C ILE A 298 1.06 1.36 -4.97
N GLY A 299 -0.11 1.20 -5.59
CA GLY A 299 -0.25 0.80 -6.99
C GLY A 299 0.24 1.82 -8.02
N PRO A 300 0.37 1.43 -9.30
CA PRO A 300 0.78 2.34 -10.36
C PRO A 300 -0.27 3.44 -10.61
N SER A 301 0.18 4.68 -10.81
CA SER A 301 -0.70 5.85 -11.04
C SER A 301 -1.71 6.13 -9.92
N VAL A 302 -1.49 5.58 -8.73
CA VAL A 302 -2.22 5.90 -7.50
C VAL A 302 -1.49 7.04 -6.80
N VAL A 303 -2.25 7.99 -6.26
CA VAL A 303 -1.74 9.06 -5.40
C VAL A 303 -2.48 8.95 -4.09
N ILE A 304 -1.73 8.92 -2.98
CA ILE A 304 -2.27 9.02 -1.63
C ILE A 304 -1.67 10.28 -1.03
N GLU A 305 -2.49 11.20 -0.56
CA GLU A 305 -2.05 12.51 -0.14
C GLU A 305 -1.66 12.53 1.34
N HIS A 306 -2.24 11.70 2.19
CA HIS A 306 -2.09 11.86 3.64
C HIS A 306 -1.67 10.57 4.34
N ALA A 307 -0.91 10.73 5.42
CA ALA A 307 -0.51 9.63 6.29
C ALA A 307 -0.65 10.01 7.76
N THR A 308 -1.07 9.05 8.58
CA THR A 308 -1.11 9.15 10.03
C THR A 308 -0.48 7.91 10.65
N GLY A 309 0.59 8.11 11.42
CA GLY A 309 1.29 7.09 12.20
C GLY A 309 0.48 6.62 13.41
N GLY A 310 1.01 5.62 14.10
CA GLY A 310 0.49 5.05 15.33
C GLY A 310 1.01 5.79 16.55
N SER A 311 1.41 5.02 17.58
CA SER A 311 1.94 5.56 18.84
C SER A 311 3.37 5.12 19.14
N GLY A 312 4.00 4.41 18.20
CA GLY A 312 5.41 4.05 18.25
C GLY A 312 6.24 5.01 17.41
N SER A 313 7.56 4.82 17.38
CA SER A 313 8.42 5.58 16.47
C SER A 313 8.16 5.22 15.02
N ASP A 314 7.44 6.08 14.32
CA ASP A 314 6.98 5.89 12.96
C ASP A 314 7.86 6.61 11.94
N THR A 315 7.90 6.11 10.71
CA THR A 315 8.49 6.79 9.57
C THR A 315 7.43 7.03 8.51
N LEU A 316 7.13 8.29 8.22
CA LEU A 316 6.15 8.71 7.24
C LEU A 316 6.88 9.40 6.09
N ILE A 317 6.67 8.91 4.88
CA ILE A 317 7.30 9.43 3.66
C ILE A 317 6.18 9.80 2.69
N GLY A 318 6.04 11.09 2.40
CA GLY A 318 5.15 11.61 1.39
C GLY A 318 5.66 11.41 -0.04
N ASN A 319 5.01 12.06 -0.97
CA ASN A 319 5.24 11.94 -2.41
C ASN A 319 5.37 13.34 -3.04
N ASP A 320 4.97 13.48 -4.31
CA ASP A 320 5.07 14.76 -5.02
C ASP A 320 3.79 15.60 -4.89
N ALA A 321 2.77 15.09 -4.19
CA ALA A 321 1.52 15.79 -3.94
C ALA A 321 1.58 16.60 -2.63
N HIS A 322 0.61 17.49 -2.41
CA HIS A 322 0.49 18.22 -1.16
C HIS A 322 0.11 17.29 0.00
N ASN A 323 1.09 16.91 0.81
CA ASN A 323 0.89 15.94 1.86
C ASN A 323 0.48 16.55 3.20
N THR A 324 -0.26 15.76 3.98
CA THR A 324 -0.45 16.00 5.41
C THR A 324 0.00 14.76 6.15
N LEU A 325 1.10 14.90 6.89
CA LEU A 325 1.75 13.81 7.62
C LEU A 325 1.61 14.06 9.12
N LYS A 326 1.12 13.06 9.86
CA LYS A 326 0.92 13.12 11.31
C LYS A 326 1.62 11.96 11.98
N GLY A 327 2.69 12.20 12.75
CA GLY A 327 3.41 11.16 13.48
C GLY A 327 2.61 10.60 14.66
N ASN A 328 1.89 11.49 15.37
CA ASN A 328 1.10 11.26 16.58
C ASN A 328 1.95 11.13 17.85
N SER A 329 2.37 9.94 18.26
CA SER A 329 3.15 9.76 19.49
C SER A 329 4.32 8.84 19.20
N GLY A 330 5.45 9.08 19.85
CA GLY A 330 6.69 8.38 19.54
C GLY A 330 7.72 9.37 19.00
N ALA A 331 8.96 8.91 18.85
CA ALA A 331 9.98 9.71 18.16
C ALA A 331 9.90 9.42 16.67
N ASP A 332 9.23 10.27 15.93
CA ASP A 332 8.83 10.03 14.54
C ASP A 332 9.80 10.65 13.55
N THR A 333 9.75 10.17 12.31
CA THR A 333 10.45 10.77 11.16
C THR A 333 9.47 11.03 10.05
N LEU A 334 9.20 12.30 9.76
CA LEU A 334 8.29 12.74 8.71
C LEU A 334 9.08 13.38 7.58
N LYS A 335 8.87 12.91 6.36
CA LYS A 335 9.47 13.46 5.13
C LYS A 335 8.35 13.84 4.17
N GLY A 336 8.13 15.14 3.98
CA GLY A 336 7.10 15.69 3.09
C GLY A 336 7.30 15.23 1.65
N GLY A 337 8.43 15.59 1.06
CA GLY A 337 8.77 15.17 -0.29
C GLY A 337 8.81 16.38 -1.21
N ALA A 338 8.01 16.37 -2.27
CA ALA A 338 7.79 17.56 -3.07
C ALA A 338 6.33 18.02 -2.93
N GLY A 339 6.07 19.29 -3.20
CA GLY A 339 4.78 19.89 -2.94
C GLY A 339 4.77 20.64 -1.61
N ASN A 340 3.73 21.44 -1.38
CA ASN A 340 3.55 22.19 -0.14
C ASN A 340 2.94 21.30 0.95
N ASP A 341 3.75 20.86 1.89
CA ASP A 341 3.38 19.85 2.86
C ASP A 341 2.99 20.43 4.23
N ARG A 342 2.22 19.67 4.99
CA ARG A 342 1.95 19.92 6.42
C ARG A 342 2.46 18.77 7.26
N LEU A 343 3.43 19.05 8.13
CA LEU A 343 4.07 18.07 8.99
C LEU A 343 3.70 18.33 10.45
N PHE A 344 3.04 17.35 11.07
CA PHE A 344 2.72 17.34 12.49
C PHE A 344 3.53 16.20 13.13
N GLY A 345 4.63 16.52 13.81
CA GLY A 345 5.43 15.52 14.52
C GLY A 345 4.58 14.79 15.55
N GLY A 346 4.09 15.54 16.52
CA GLY A 346 3.20 15.02 17.54
C GLY A 346 3.87 15.10 18.90
N ALA A 347 3.81 14.02 19.67
CA ALA A 347 4.46 13.93 20.98
C ALA A 347 5.69 13.04 20.90
N GLY A 348 6.86 13.61 21.18
CA GLY A 348 8.16 12.92 21.18
C GLY A 348 9.21 13.81 20.52
N ASP A 349 10.46 13.36 20.47
CA ASP A 349 11.51 14.11 19.77
C ASP A 349 11.50 13.74 18.28
N ASP A 350 10.80 14.52 17.46
CA ASP A 350 10.57 14.19 16.05
C ASP A 350 11.65 14.73 15.11
N ARG A 351 11.74 14.14 13.92
CA ARG A 351 12.53 14.65 12.79
C ARG A 351 11.62 15.00 11.63
N LEU A 352 11.57 16.27 11.28
CA LEU A 352 10.70 16.81 10.25
C LEU A 352 11.53 17.31 9.07
N TYR A 353 11.24 16.79 7.88
CA TYR A 353 11.85 17.20 6.61
C TYR A 353 10.74 17.68 5.69
N GLY A 354 10.70 18.97 5.37
CA GLY A 354 9.70 19.52 4.44
C GLY A 354 9.95 19.04 3.02
N GLY A 355 11.19 19.19 2.56
CA GLY A 355 11.60 18.88 1.19
C GLY A 355 11.44 20.06 0.25
N GLN A 356 10.86 19.82 -0.93
CA GLN A 356 10.67 20.85 -1.96
C GLN A 356 9.26 21.42 -1.89
N GLY A 357 9.12 22.69 -1.54
CA GLY A 357 7.81 23.33 -1.53
C GLY A 357 7.77 24.52 -0.60
N GLN A 358 6.56 24.96 -0.29
CA GLN A 358 6.28 25.88 0.81
C GLN A 358 5.69 25.07 1.96
N ASP A 359 6.57 24.59 2.83
CA ASP A 359 6.20 23.60 3.83
C ASP A 359 5.78 24.22 5.15
N LYS A 360 4.93 23.51 5.87
CA LYS A 360 4.39 23.94 7.16
C LYS A 360 4.77 22.92 8.22
N PHE A 361 5.61 23.36 9.15
CA PHE A 361 5.99 22.59 10.33
C PHE A 361 5.07 22.96 11.48
N CYS A 362 4.16 22.07 11.84
CA CYS A 362 3.03 22.35 12.71
C CYS A 362 3.28 21.82 14.13
N PHE A 363 3.32 22.73 15.10
CA PHE A 363 3.47 22.45 16.52
C PHE A 363 2.13 22.61 17.24
N ASN A 364 1.48 21.48 17.55
CA ASN A 364 0.12 21.43 18.11
C ASN A 364 -0.04 20.56 19.36
N THR A 365 1.06 20.05 19.91
CA THR A 365 1.09 19.19 21.10
C THR A 365 1.76 19.89 22.28
N ARG A 366 1.69 19.27 23.47
CA ARG A 366 2.26 19.84 24.70
C ARG A 366 3.78 19.99 24.58
N LEU A 367 4.29 21.19 24.83
CA LEU A 367 5.73 21.46 24.88
C LEU A 367 6.35 20.91 26.17
N SER A 368 7.55 20.33 26.06
CA SER A 368 8.37 19.95 27.22
C SER A 368 9.81 19.69 26.77
N ASP A 369 10.77 20.26 27.47
CA ASP A 369 12.20 19.98 27.32
C ASP A 369 12.79 19.20 28.51
N GLU A 370 11.92 18.74 29.41
CA GLU A 370 12.28 17.90 30.54
C GLU A 370 12.66 16.49 30.08
N PRO A 371 13.73 15.87 30.62
CA PRO A 371 14.23 14.58 30.13
C PRO A 371 13.20 13.44 30.06
N SER A 372 12.20 13.41 30.95
CA SER A 372 11.21 12.33 31.03
C SER A 372 9.97 12.51 30.15
N SER A 373 9.76 13.70 29.59
CA SER A 373 8.57 14.01 28.78
C SER A 373 8.93 14.86 27.57
N ARG A 374 10.18 14.77 27.14
CA ARG A 374 10.78 15.63 26.12
C ARG A 374 10.00 15.53 24.81
N ASN A 375 9.72 16.70 24.25
CA ASN A 375 8.99 16.93 23.00
C ASN A 375 9.67 18.10 22.28
N VAL A 376 10.91 17.84 21.83
CA VAL A 376 11.78 18.83 21.17
C VAL A 376 12.11 18.34 19.77
N ASP A 377 11.37 18.86 18.80
CA ASP A 377 11.49 18.44 17.41
C ASP A 377 12.75 18.99 16.76
N ARG A 378 13.16 18.33 15.68
CA ARG A 378 14.23 18.76 14.79
C ARG A 378 13.64 18.99 13.42
N VAL A 379 13.60 20.24 13.02
CA VAL A 379 13.26 20.62 11.64
C VAL A 379 14.58 20.66 10.85
N MET A 380 14.70 19.74 9.91
CA MET A 380 15.98 19.32 9.37
C MET A 380 16.43 20.15 8.16
N ASP A 381 15.49 20.75 7.43
CA ASP A 381 15.72 21.41 6.14
C ASP A 381 14.97 22.74 5.97
N PHE A 382 14.53 23.37 7.06
CA PHE A 382 13.77 24.64 7.02
C PHE A 382 14.41 25.70 6.12
N ASN A 383 13.66 26.14 5.12
CA ASN A 383 14.01 27.23 4.23
C ASN A 383 13.24 28.50 4.58
N PRO A 384 13.90 29.53 5.17
CA PRO A 384 13.23 30.77 5.59
C PRO A 384 12.73 31.64 4.42
N VAL A 385 12.97 31.24 3.17
CA VAL A 385 12.40 31.92 2.00
C VAL A 385 11.00 31.39 1.67
N SER A 386 10.71 30.13 1.96
CA SER A 386 9.49 29.44 1.52
C SER A 386 8.65 28.85 2.66
N ASP A 387 9.29 28.35 3.71
CA ASP A 387 8.66 27.52 4.72
C ASP A 387 8.14 28.35 5.88
N VAL A 388 7.19 27.80 6.63
CA VAL A 388 6.56 28.48 7.75
C VAL A 388 6.41 27.53 8.94
N ILE A 389 6.72 28.03 10.13
CA ILE A 389 6.44 27.36 11.39
C ILE A 389 5.03 27.72 11.86
N TYR A 390 4.16 26.72 11.94
CA TYR A 390 2.79 26.86 12.39
C TYR A 390 2.72 26.52 13.88
N LEU A 391 2.17 27.43 14.68
CA LEU A 391 2.08 27.30 16.13
C LEU A 391 0.60 27.33 16.55
N GLU A 392 0.10 26.25 17.13
CA GLU A 392 -1.30 26.17 17.56
C GLU A 392 -1.56 27.06 18.77
N ASP A 393 -2.54 27.97 18.70
CA ASP A 393 -2.87 28.87 19.82
C ASP A 393 -3.36 28.13 21.08
N ALA A 394 -3.82 26.88 20.93
CA ALA A 394 -4.10 25.96 22.02
C ALA A 394 -2.87 25.70 22.90
N VAL A 395 -1.67 25.71 22.31
CA VAL A 395 -0.39 25.44 22.96
C VAL A 395 0.36 26.74 23.25
N PHE A 396 0.49 27.60 22.25
CA PHE A 396 1.27 28.85 22.31
C PHE A 396 0.40 30.02 22.78
N LYS A 397 0.02 29.99 24.06
CA LYS A 397 -0.88 30.97 24.67
C LYS A 397 -0.29 32.38 24.72
N GLY A 398 -1.16 33.39 24.71
CA GLY A 398 -0.76 34.79 24.83
C GLY A 398 -0.15 35.39 23.55
N ILE A 399 -0.24 34.69 22.42
CA ILE A 399 0.10 35.19 21.09
C ILE A 399 -1.20 35.31 20.28
N LYS A 400 -1.37 36.40 19.53
CA LYS A 400 -2.54 36.61 18.67
C LYS A 400 -2.45 35.71 17.44
N LYS A 401 -3.58 35.10 17.02
CA LYS A 401 -3.70 34.36 15.75
C LYS A 401 -3.27 35.22 14.55
N GLY A 402 -2.66 34.58 13.56
CA GLY A 402 -2.07 35.19 12.37
C GLY A 402 -0.54 35.21 12.39
N THR A 403 0.07 35.97 11.48
CA THR A 403 1.53 36.15 11.44
C THR A 403 2.05 36.73 12.76
N LEU A 404 3.14 36.16 13.28
CA LEU A 404 3.75 36.63 14.52
C LEU A 404 4.16 38.11 14.37
N THR A 405 3.94 38.89 15.43
CA THR A 405 4.33 40.31 15.41
C THR A 405 5.82 40.46 15.72
N LYS A 406 6.48 41.46 15.14
CA LYS A 406 7.89 41.80 15.44
C LYS A 406 8.19 41.93 16.94
N ALA A 407 7.25 42.47 17.71
CA ALA A 407 7.40 42.65 19.15
C ALA A 407 7.34 41.34 19.97
N ALA A 408 6.94 40.23 19.34
CA ALA A 408 6.83 38.93 19.97
C ALA A 408 7.96 37.96 19.55
N PHE A 409 8.91 38.43 18.73
CA PHE A 409 9.98 37.62 18.18
C PHE A 409 11.36 38.19 18.55
N ALA A 410 12.21 37.34 19.14
CA ALA A 410 13.57 37.71 19.49
C ALA A 410 14.62 36.76 18.88
N ILE A 411 15.75 37.34 18.48
CA ILE A 411 16.99 36.60 18.18
C ILE A 411 17.92 36.68 19.38
N GLY A 412 18.31 35.53 19.93
CA GLY A 412 19.19 35.45 21.09
C GLY A 412 18.98 34.18 21.90
N LYS A 413 19.53 34.15 23.12
CA LYS A 413 19.44 33.00 24.04
C LYS A 413 18.18 33.01 24.92
N ALA A 414 17.54 34.17 25.04
CA ALA A 414 16.39 34.42 25.91
C ALA A 414 15.59 35.62 25.40
N ALA A 415 14.39 35.81 25.96
CA ALA A 415 13.59 37.01 25.79
C ALA A 415 14.35 38.28 26.19
N LYS A 416 14.10 39.39 25.50
CA LYS A 416 14.74 40.69 25.72
C LYS A 416 13.80 41.67 26.42
N ASP A 417 12.51 41.54 26.17
CA ASP A 417 11.47 42.30 26.85
C ASP A 417 10.19 41.48 27.02
N SER A 418 9.31 41.93 27.91
CA SER A 418 8.09 41.23 28.33
C SER A 418 7.09 40.90 27.23
N LYS A 419 7.30 41.34 25.98
CA LYS A 419 6.45 41.02 24.82
C LYS A 419 6.99 39.87 23.99
N ASP A 420 8.27 39.54 24.11
CA ASP A 420 8.87 38.41 23.40
C ASP A 420 8.17 37.11 23.79
N ARG A 421 7.90 36.25 22.81
CA ARG A 421 7.24 34.96 23.02
C ARG A 421 7.98 33.84 22.32
N ILE A 422 8.49 34.10 21.12
CA ILE A 422 9.28 33.13 20.34
C ILE A 422 10.70 33.63 20.22
N ILE A 423 11.66 32.79 20.63
CA ILE A 423 13.08 33.13 20.65
C ILE A 423 13.86 32.12 19.83
N TYR A 424 14.72 32.61 18.93
CA TYR A 424 15.63 31.79 18.14
C TYR A 424 17.10 32.08 18.50
N ASP A 425 17.80 31.09 19.05
CA ASP A 425 19.25 31.16 19.22
C ASP A 425 19.95 30.67 17.95
N LYS A 426 20.30 31.63 17.08
CA LYS A 426 21.02 31.33 15.83
C LYS A 426 22.33 30.56 16.00
N LYS A 427 22.98 30.59 17.17
CA LYS A 427 24.25 29.86 17.40
C LYS A 427 24.01 28.38 17.61
N THR A 428 22.95 28.02 18.33
CA THR A 428 22.63 26.62 18.64
C THR A 428 21.63 26.04 17.64
N GLY A 429 20.75 26.87 17.08
CA GLY A 429 19.60 26.49 16.27
C GLY A 429 18.31 26.38 17.09
N ASP A 430 18.35 26.66 18.38
CA ASP A 430 17.25 26.36 19.30
C ASP A 430 16.10 27.37 19.15
N LEU A 431 14.87 26.85 19.18
CA LEU A 431 13.64 27.61 19.30
C LEU A 431 13.03 27.42 20.69
N PHE A 432 12.72 28.56 21.32
CA PHE A 432 12.11 28.61 22.63
C PHE A 432 10.78 29.34 22.58
N TYR A 433 9.86 28.89 23.43
CA TYR A 433 8.64 29.62 23.77
C TYR A 433 8.75 30.13 25.20
N ASP A 434 8.67 31.45 25.36
CA ASP A 434 8.57 32.10 26.66
C ASP A 434 7.13 32.57 26.87
N LYS A 435 6.44 31.97 27.84
CA LYS A 435 5.03 32.25 28.12
C LYS A 435 4.82 33.62 28.76
N ASP A 436 5.75 34.07 29.61
CA ASP A 436 5.64 35.35 30.32
C ASP A 436 6.38 36.48 29.60
N GLY A 437 7.35 36.12 28.75
CA GLY A 437 8.17 36.99 27.94
C GLY A 437 9.19 37.81 28.71
N ALA A 438 9.19 37.78 30.04
CA ALA A 438 10.07 38.62 30.84
C ALA A 438 11.38 37.90 31.19
N GLY A 439 11.59 36.67 30.71
CA GLY A 439 12.70 35.80 31.11
C GLY A 439 12.68 35.45 32.61
N ALA A 440 11.57 35.72 33.30
CA ALA A 440 11.39 35.48 34.73
C ALA A 440 11.02 34.02 35.00
N SER A 441 10.28 33.39 34.09
CA SER A 441 10.05 31.94 34.03
C SER A 441 11.03 31.27 33.06
N ALA A 442 11.25 29.97 33.24
CA ALA A 442 12.03 29.19 32.29
C ALA A 442 11.28 29.12 30.94
N GLN A 443 11.90 29.67 29.89
CA GLN A 443 11.51 29.43 28.52
C GLN A 443 11.57 27.92 28.22
N ILE A 444 10.67 27.42 27.38
CA ILE A 444 10.61 26.00 27.01
C ILE A 444 11.18 25.85 25.62
N LYS A 445 12.21 25.02 25.48
CA LYS A 445 12.70 24.61 24.16
C LYS A 445 11.66 23.69 23.52
N PHE A 446 11.26 23.97 22.29
CA PHE A 446 10.30 23.13 21.57
C PHE A 446 10.80 22.62 20.22
N ALA A 447 11.80 23.27 19.64
CA ALA A 447 12.35 22.82 18.37
C ALA A 447 13.83 23.18 18.22
N LEU A 448 14.46 22.52 17.27
CA LEU A 448 15.78 22.81 16.75
C LEU A 448 15.70 22.97 15.23
N LEU A 449 16.23 24.08 14.73
CA LEU A 449 16.46 24.36 13.32
C LEU A 449 17.96 24.31 12.99
N ALA A 450 18.29 24.43 11.71
CA ALA A 450 19.66 24.71 11.29
C ALA A 450 20.20 25.99 11.94
N LYS A 451 21.52 26.04 12.18
CA LYS A 451 22.20 27.21 12.76
C LYS A 451 22.29 28.36 11.75
N ASN A 452 22.34 29.59 12.27
CA ASN A 452 22.56 30.82 11.50
C ASN A 452 21.48 31.14 10.44
N LEU A 453 20.28 30.56 10.56
CA LEU A 453 19.16 30.96 9.70
C LEU A 453 18.81 32.43 9.93
N LYS A 454 18.39 33.11 8.86
CA LYS A 454 17.96 34.51 8.89
C LYS A 454 16.46 34.59 9.15
N LEU A 455 16.03 34.11 10.31
CA LEU A 455 14.62 34.10 10.68
C LEU A 455 14.09 35.50 10.98
N THR A 456 12.82 35.72 10.66
CA THR A 456 12.01 36.90 11.00
C THR A 456 10.67 36.46 11.58
N GLU A 457 9.89 37.41 12.07
CA GLU A 457 8.53 37.16 12.57
C GLU A 457 7.60 36.56 11.50
N LYS A 458 7.92 36.74 10.21
CA LYS A 458 7.10 36.25 9.10
C LYS A 458 7.19 34.75 8.90
N ASP A 459 8.21 34.12 9.45
CA ASP A 459 8.44 32.67 9.36
C ASP A 459 7.58 31.90 10.36
N PHE A 460 6.77 32.61 11.17
CA PHE A 460 5.90 32.05 12.19
C PHE A 460 4.44 32.48 11.98
N TYR A 461 3.54 31.51 12.05
CA TYR A 461 2.10 31.73 11.91
C TYR A 461 1.34 31.04 13.04
N ILE A 462 0.53 31.80 13.76
CA ILE A 462 -0.30 31.29 14.85
C ILE A 462 -1.68 30.91 14.30
N VAL A 463 -2.08 29.65 14.46
CA VAL A 463 -3.36 29.13 13.95
C VAL A 463 -4.44 29.03 15.00
#